data_AF-A0A317VSS9-F1
#
_entry.id   AF-A0A317VSS9-F1
#
_cell.length_a   1.000
_cell.length_b   1.000
_cell.length_c   1.000
_cell.angle_alpha   90.00
_cell.angle_beta   90.00
_cell.angle_gamma   90.00
#
_symmetry.space_group_name_H-M   'P 1'
#
loop_
_entity.id
_entity.type
_entity.pdbx_description
1 polymer ?
#
loop_
_entity_poly.entity_id
_entity_poly.type
_entity_poly.pdbx_seq_one_letter_code
_entity_poly.pdbx_strand_id
1 'polypeptide(L)'
;MSSTSVSECANCGAEATLQCAGCREAPEYQPGDAGGVYYCGRDCQKKHWPSHKPRYTAMRGRKKLLRAALVLKAAFLSYRQMVFDIQLTTIEVRAGTLHLHQILRAPTTLHKPGPFPDHLTTNAEHREAALTVNQRTLAMALLGPLTRKLLAGCRSAGGIEG
;
A
#
# COMPACT_ATOMS: atom_id res chain seq x y z
N MET A 1 19.38 -8.71 -28.03
CA MET A 1 18.77 -7.68 -28.88
C MET A 1 17.51 -7.21 -28.18
N SER A 2 17.56 -6.06 -27.49
CA SER A 2 16.40 -5.53 -26.78
C SER A 2 15.49 -4.86 -27.80
N SER A 3 14.41 -5.52 -28.19
CA SER A 3 13.34 -4.91 -28.97
C SER A 3 12.68 -3.85 -28.10
N THR A 4 13.00 -2.58 -28.34
CA THR A 4 12.24 -1.46 -27.81
C THR A 4 10.85 -1.54 -28.43
N SER A 5 9.88 -2.09 -27.69
CA SER A 5 8.48 -2.09 -28.10
C SER A 5 8.02 -0.64 -28.17
N VAL A 6 7.93 -0.12 -29.39
CA VAL A 6 7.36 1.19 -29.64
C VAL A 6 5.90 1.15 -29.20
N SER A 7 5.49 2.09 -28.34
CA SER A 7 4.09 2.17 -27.89
C SER A 7 3.28 2.96 -28.91
N GLU A 8 2.03 2.56 -29.13
CA GLU A 8 1.13 3.22 -30.08
C GLU A 8 0.27 4.29 -29.40
N CYS A 9 -0.04 5.36 -30.13
CA CYS A 9 -0.91 6.42 -29.69
C CYS A 9 -2.35 5.91 -29.59
N ALA A 10 -2.93 5.94 -28.39
CA ALA A 10 -4.29 5.47 -28.14
C ALA A 10 -5.40 6.24 -28.90
N ASN A 11 -5.07 7.36 -29.54
CA ASN A 11 -6.02 8.13 -30.35
C ASN A 11 -5.87 7.90 -31.86
N CYS A 12 -4.64 7.75 -32.37
CA CYS A 12 -4.38 7.75 -33.83
C CYS A 12 -3.46 6.63 -34.32
N GLY A 13 -2.97 5.74 -33.46
CA GLY A 13 -2.10 4.61 -33.82
C GLY A 13 -0.64 4.97 -34.15
N ALA A 14 -0.29 6.26 -34.27
CA ALA A 14 1.10 6.68 -34.51
C ALA A 14 2.02 6.30 -33.35
N GLU A 15 3.33 6.20 -33.61
CA GLU A 15 4.34 6.01 -32.57
C GLU A 15 4.21 7.06 -31.44
N ALA A 16 4.26 6.58 -30.21
CA ALA A 16 3.98 7.35 -29.02
C ALA A 16 4.99 7.08 -27.90
N THR A 17 5.49 8.17 -27.31
CA THR A 17 6.40 8.14 -26.14
C THR A 17 5.79 8.80 -24.91
N LEU A 18 4.74 9.61 -25.07
CA LEU A 18 4.10 10.32 -23.97
C LEU A 18 3.07 9.43 -23.28
N GLN A 19 3.43 8.92 -22.11
CA GLN A 19 2.51 8.15 -21.27
C GLN A 19 1.61 9.06 -20.43
N CYS A 20 0.35 8.67 -20.27
CA CYS A 20 -0.59 9.35 -19.39
C CYS A 20 -0.12 9.33 -17.92
N ALA A 21 0.06 10.51 -17.31
CA ALA A 21 0.55 10.65 -15.94
C ALA A 21 -0.34 9.98 -14.87
N GLY A 22 -1.66 9.88 -15.11
CA GLY A 22 -2.57 9.21 -14.19
C GLY A 22 -2.51 7.69 -14.26
N CYS A 23 -2.10 7.14 -15.41
CA CYS A 23 -1.99 5.69 -15.63
C CYS A 23 -0.57 5.18 -15.35
N ARG A 24 0.47 6.00 -15.60
CA ARG A 24 1.85 5.63 -15.32
C ARG A 24 2.02 5.23 -13.86
N GLU A 25 2.76 4.14 -13.61
CA GLU A 25 3.08 3.61 -12.26
C GLU A 25 1.83 3.30 -11.40
N ALA A 26 0.67 3.07 -12.01
CA ALA A 26 -0.45 2.53 -11.25
C ALA A 26 -0.13 1.07 -10.89
N PRO A 27 -0.38 0.65 -9.63
CA PRO A 27 -0.16 -0.74 -9.26
C PRO A 27 -1.15 -1.65 -10.01
N GLU A 28 -0.65 -2.82 -10.35
CA GLU A 28 -1.38 -3.89 -11.00
C GLU A 28 -2.17 -4.70 -9.98
N TYR A 29 -3.46 -4.90 -10.24
CA TYR A 29 -4.34 -5.73 -9.40
C TYR A 29 -4.68 -7.06 -10.08
N GLN A 30 -4.69 -7.06 -11.41
CA GLN A 30 -4.85 -8.22 -12.26
C GLN A 30 -3.81 -8.13 -13.38
N PRO A 31 -3.28 -9.27 -13.87
CA PRO A 31 -2.31 -9.25 -14.96
C PRO A 31 -2.79 -8.43 -16.17
N GLY A 32 -1.97 -7.47 -16.60
CA GLY A 32 -2.20 -6.54 -17.70
C GLY A 32 -3.03 -5.30 -17.36
N ASP A 33 -3.68 -5.23 -16.19
CA ASP A 33 -4.68 -4.18 -15.93
C ASP A 33 -4.09 -2.78 -15.67
N ALA A 34 -2.81 -2.72 -15.32
CA ALA A 34 -2.01 -1.50 -15.17
C ALA A 34 -1.36 -0.99 -16.47
N GLY A 35 -1.72 -1.56 -17.63
CA GLY A 35 -1.19 -1.15 -18.92
C GLY A 35 -1.19 0.37 -19.15
N GLY A 36 -0.05 0.90 -19.60
CA GLY A 36 0.11 2.31 -19.91
C GLY A 36 -0.78 2.75 -21.07
N VAL A 37 -1.25 3.99 -21.03
CA VAL A 37 -1.88 4.63 -22.19
C VAL A 37 -0.93 5.68 -22.72
N TYR A 38 -0.57 5.57 -23.99
CA TYR A 38 0.42 6.41 -24.64
C TYR A 38 -0.21 7.29 -25.71
N TYR A 39 0.40 8.45 -25.95
CA TYR A 39 0.00 9.41 -26.95
C TYR A 39 1.21 9.95 -27.70
N CYS A 40 1.06 10.28 -28.98
CA CYS A 40 2.08 11.01 -29.72
C CYS A 40 2.16 12.49 -29.30
N GLY A 41 1.11 13.01 -28.64
CA GLY A 41 1.06 14.39 -28.16
C GLY A 41 -0.19 14.72 -27.35
N ARG A 42 -0.21 15.93 -26.78
CA ARG A 42 -1.31 16.39 -25.90
C ARG A 42 -2.64 16.53 -26.63
N ASP A 43 -2.64 16.81 -27.92
CA ASP A 43 -3.90 16.97 -28.68
C ASP A 43 -4.61 15.62 -28.87
N CYS A 44 -3.85 14.56 -29.14
CA CYS A 44 -4.38 13.20 -29.16
C CYS A 44 -4.90 12.77 -27.78
N GLN A 45 -4.22 13.15 -26.70
CA GLN A 45 -4.71 12.90 -25.36
C GLN A 45 -6.04 13.62 -25.07
N LYS A 46 -6.18 14.88 -25.48
CA LYS A 46 -7.44 15.64 -25.32
C LYS A 46 -8.58 15.02 -26.12
N LYS A 47 -8.33 14.61 -27.36
CA LYS A 47 -9.32 13.94 -28.22
C LYS A 47 -9.79 12.60 -27.62
N HIS A 48 -8.86 11.80 -27.09
CA HIS A 48 -9.17 10.52 -26.44
C HIS A 48 -9.71 10.67 -25.00
N TRP A 49 -9.70 11.87 -24.42
CA TRP A 49 -10.06 12.08 -23.02
C TRP A 49 -11.44 11.56 -22.62
N PRO A 50 -12.53 11.75 -23.41
CA PRO A 50 -13.86 11.29 -23.02
C PRO A 50 -13.93 9.78 -22.72
N SER A 51 -13.32 8.94 -23.56
CA SER A 51 -13.26 7.48 -23.35
C SER A 51 -12.18 7.07 -22.34
N HIS A 52 -11.11 7.87 -22.21
CA HIS A 52 -10.01 7.55 -21.31
C HIS A 52 -10.28 7.88 -19.83
N LYS A 53 -11.14 8.88 -19.55
CA LYS A 53 -11.39 9.43 -18.20
C LYS A 53 -11.74 8.37 -17.14
N PRO A 54 -12.58 7.35 -17.40
CA PRO A 54 -12.87 6.30 -16.42
C PRO A 54 -11.61 5.53 -16.00
N ARG A 55 -10.80 5.07 -16.98
CA ARG A 55 -9.53 4.37 -16.73
C ARG A 55 -8.55 5.25 -15.97
N TYR A 56 -8.40 6.52 -16.38
CA TYR A 56 -7.56 7.49 -15.68
C TYR A 56 -7.93 7.61 -14.20
N THR A 57 -9.24 7.69 -13.90
CA THR A 57 -9.74 7.84 -12.52
C THR A 57 -9.43 6.60 -11.69
N ALA A 58 -9.64 5.41 -12.24
CA ALA A 58 -9.32 4.14 -11.58
C ALA A 58 -7.82 4.04 -11.25
N MET A 59 -6.95 4.28 -12.23
CA MET A 59 -5.50 4.20 -12.04
C MET A 59 -4.99 5.21 -11.02
N ARG A 60 -5.50 6.45 -11.05
CA ARG A 60 -5.20 7.46 -10.04
C ARG A 60 -5.68 7.05 -8.65
N GLY A 61 -6.85 6.41 -8.56
CA GLY A 61 -7.38 5.83 -7.33
C GLY A 61 -6.45 4.77 -6.74
N ARG A 62 -5.96 3.84 -7.56
CA ARG A 62 -5.01 2.79 -7.15
C ARG A 62 -3.70 3.36 -6.61
N LYS A 63 -3.12 4.33 -7.32
CA LYS A 63 -1.91 5.04 -6.86
C LYS A 63 -2.12 5.70 -5.50
N LYS A 64 -3.28 6.36 -5.33
CA LYS A 64 -3.62 7.02 -4.07
C LYS A 64 -3.82 6.01 -2.94
N LEU A 65 -4.48 4.88 -3.21
CA LEU A 65 -4.66 3.81 -2.23
C LEU A 65 -3.32 3.22 -1.80
N LEU A 66 -2.41 2.92 -2.73
CA LEU A 66 -1.06 2.43 -2.41
C LEU A 66 -0.30 3.44 -1.55
N ARG A 67 -0.30 4.73 -1.92
CA ARG A 67 0.35 5.78 -1.13
C ARG A 67 -0.25 5.88 0.28
N ALA A 68 -1.57 5.84 0.40
CA ALA A 68 -2.23 5.85 1.71
C ALA A 68 -1.82 4.63 2.55
N ALA A 69 -1.82 3.43 1.96
CA ALA A 69 -1.43 2.20 2.64
C ALA A 69 0.02 2.27 3.15
N LEU A 70 0.96 2.76 2.34
CA LEU A 70 2.36 2.93 2.74
C LEU A 70 2.52 3.91 3.91
N VAL A 71 1.85 5.06 3.85
CA VAL A 71 1.87 6.05 4.94
C VAL A 71 1.28 5.49 6.23
N LEU A 72 0.13 4.81 6.13
CA LEU A 72 -0.54 4.21 7.29
C LEU A 72 0.29 3.10 7.92
N LYS A 73 0.90 2.23 7.10
CA LYS A 73 1.81 1.18 7.57
C LYS A 73 3.01 1.80 8.31
N ALA A 74 3.66 2.80 7.72
CA ALA A 74 4.79 3.48 8.36
C ALA A 74 4.39 4.12 9.70
N ALA A 75 3.26 4.85 9.74
CA ALA A 75 2.75 5.45 10.97
C ALA A 75 2.46 4.40 12.06
N PHE A 76 1.86 3.27 11.66
CA PHE A 76 1.54 2.18 12.58
C PHE A 76 2.79 1.52 13.15
N LEU A 77 3.77 1.20 12.30
CA LEU A 77 5.03 0.59 12.74
C LEU A 77 5.82 1.53 13.67
N SER A 78 5.89 2.81 13.36
CA SER A 78 6.53 3.81 14.24
C SER A 78 5.83 3.90 15.59
N TYR A 79 4.50 3.90 15.62
CA TYR A 79 3.74 3.86 16.87
C TYR A 79 4.06 2.60 17.67
N ARG A 80 4.02 1.42 17.03
CA ARG A 80 4.29 0.13 17.67
C ARG A 80 5.72 0.00 18.16
N GLN A 81 6.68 0.62 17.48
CA GLN A 81 8.07 0.62 17.90
C GLN A 81 8.29 1.40 19.20
N MET A 82 7.49 2.44 19.46
CA MET A 82 7.55 3.21 20.71
C MET A 82 6.62 2.67 21.81
N VAL A 83 5.49 2.08 21.40
CA VAL A 83 4.43 1.58 22.29
C VAL A 83 4.21 0.11 21.99
N PHE A 84 5.11 -0.71 22.50
CA PHE A 84 5.12 -2.17 22.43
C PHE A 84 4.72 -2.76 23.78
N ASP A 85 3.75 -3.67 23.77
CA ASP A 85 3.05 -4.19 24.95
C ASP A 85 3.21 -5.70 25.13
N ILE A 86 3.84 -6.37 24.16
CA ILE A 86 4.09 -7.82 24.17
C ILE A 86 5.46 -8.08 24.81
N GLN A 87 5.51 -8.98 25.79
CA GLN A 87 6.77 -9.37 26.43
C GLN A 87 7.48 -10.45 25.62
N LEU A 88 8.25 -10.03 24.62
CA LEU A 88 9.05 -10.97 23.85
C LEU A 88 10.35 -11.32 24.58
N THR A 89 10.69 -12.60 24.57
CA THR A 89 11.99 -13.11 25.05
C THR A 89 12.91 -13.45 23.90
N THR A 90 12.36 -14.01 22.82
CA THR A 90 13.14 -14.51 21.68
C THR A 90 12.35 -14.38 20.39
N ILE A 91 13.06 -14.06 19.30
CA ILE A 91 12.54 -14.10 17.92
C ILE A 91 13.46 -15.04 17.13
N GLU A 92 12.90 -16.09 16.54
CA GLU A 92 13.69 -17.04 15.74
C GLU A 92 12.89 -17.61 14.57
N VAL A 93 13.58 -18.06 13.53
CA VAL A 93 12.96 -18.75 12.39
C VAL A 93 13.25 -20.24 12.49
N ARG A 94 12.20 -21.05 12.48
CA ARG A 94 12.30 -22.52 12.45
C ARG A 94 11.51 -23.04 11.27
N ALA A 95 12.16 -23.77 10.38
CA ALA A 95 11.54 -24.33 9.16
C ALA A 95 10.73 -23.29 8.35
N GLY A 96 11.27 -22.07 8.21
CA GLY A 96 10.62 -20.98 7.47
C GLY A 96 9.47 -20.27 8.20
N THR A 97 9.18 -20.65 9.45
CA THR A 97 8.15 -19.99 10.28
C THR A 97 8.81 -19.15 11.37
N LEU A 98 8.38 -17.88 11.48
CA LEU A 98 8.82 -16.96 12.52
C LEU A 98 8.12 -17.29 13.86
N HIS A 99 8.91 -17.62 14.87
CA HIS A 99 8.45 -17.91 16.21
C HIS A 99 8.73 -16.72 17.13
N LEU A 100 7.67 -16.23 17.79
CA LEU A 100 7.73 -15.14 18.75
C LEU A 100 7.49 -15.73 20.15
N HIS A 101 8.53 -15.84 20.95
CA HIS A 101 8.42 -16.36 22.31
C HIS A 101 7.97 -15.26 23.24
N GLN A 102 6.84 -15.48 23.89
CA GLN A 102 6.22 -14.49 24.77
C GLN A 102 6.05 -15.04 26.18
N ILE A 103 6.24 -14.17 27.17
CA ILE A 103 5.88 -14.48 28.55
C ILE A 103 4.38 -14.20 28.71
N LEU A 104 3.59 -15.26 28.90
CA LEU A 104 2.18 -15.11 29.23
C LEU A 104 2.04 -14.46 30.60
N ARG A 105 1.21 -13.43 30.67
CA ARG A 105 1.00 -12.66 31.90
C ARG A 105 -0.29 -13.09 32.59
N ALA A 106 -0.24 -13.13 33.91
CA ALA A 106 -1.45 -13.23 34.71
C ALA A 106 -2.30 -11.96 34.50
N PRO A 107 -3.65 -12.06 34.44
CA PRO A 107 -4.54 -10.93 34.19
C PRO A 107 -4.37 -9.74 35.15
N THR A 108 -3.82 -9.98 36.33
CA THR A 108 -3.59 -9.00 37.39
C THR A 108 -2.31 -8.18 37.22
N THR A 109 -1.45 -8.52 36.25
CA THR A 109 -0.14 -7.88 36.09
C THR A 109 -0.25 -6.60 35.26
N LEU A 110 -0.01 -5.45 35.89
CA LEU A 110 0.00 -4.16 35.20
C LEU A 110 1.30 -4.01 34.38
N HIS A 111 1.24 -4.20 33.07
CA HIS A 111 2.37 -3.90 32.20
C HIS A 111 2.27 -2.49 31.64
N LYS A 112 3.37 -1.75 31.71
CA LYS A 112 3.54 -0.48 31.01
C LYS A 112 4.13 -0.76 29.63
N PRO A 113 3.45 -0.37 28.54
CA PRO A 113 4.04 -0.43 27.21
C PRO A 113 5.36 0.35 27.17
N GLY A 114 6.30 -0.14 26.36
CA GLY A 114 7.62 0.46 26.18
C GLY A 114 8.12 0.29 24.74
N PRO A 115 9.36 0.70 24.44
CA PRO A 115 9.90 0.53 23.10
C PRO A 115 10.07 -0.95 22.73
N PHE A 116 10.05 -1.24 21.44
CA PHE A 116 10.36 -2.56 20.92
C PHE A 116 11.79 -2.98 21.34
N PRO A 117 12.01 -4.22 21.80
CA PRO A 117 13.34 -4.70 22.17
C PRO A 117 14.19 -4.99 20.92
N ASP A 118 14.85 -3.96 20.39
CA ASP A 118 15.62 -4.03 19.13
C ASP A 118 16.75 -5.07 19.13
N HIS A 119 17.26 -5.47 20.30
CA HIS A 119 18.27 -6.52 20.44
C HIS A 119 17.77 -7.92 20.05
N LEU A 120 16.44 -8.14 19.97
CA LEU A 120 15.87 -9.44 19.60
C LEU A 120 15.96 -9.75 18.11
N THR A 121 16.12 -8.75 17.24
CA THR A 121 16.26 -8.97 15.80
C THR A 121 16.85 -7.75 15.08
N THR A 122 17.80 -8.02 14.18
CA THR A 122 18.29 -7.05 13.19
C THR A 122 17.55 -7.13 11.86
N ASN A 123 16.80 -8.21 11.62
CA ASN A 123 16.02 -8.41 10.40
C ASN A 123 14.74 -7.54 10.44
N ALA A 124 14.59 -6.68 9.43
CA ALA A 124 13.48 -5.73 9.32
C ALA A 124 12.12 -6.41 9.11
N GLU A 125 12.05 -7.51 8.37
CA GLU A 125 10.81 -8.26 8.15
C GLU A 125 10.35 -8.95 9.43
N HIS A 126 11.28 -9.53 10.19
CA HIS A 126 10.96 -10.14 11.49
C HIS A 126 10.48 -9.10 12.48
N ARG A 127 11.12 -7.92 12.51
CA ARG A 127 10.69 -6.79 13.34
C ARG A 127 9.27 -6.36 12.96
N GLU A 128 9.01 -6.17 11.67
CA GLU A 128 7.69 -5.78 11.19
C GLU A 128 6.60 -6.79 11.58
N ALA A 129 6.87 -8.08 11.40
CA ALA A 129 5.95 -9.15 11.81
C ALA A 129 5.68 -9.11 13.32
N ALA A 130 6.72 -8.94 14.14
CA ALA A 130 6.59 -8.83 15.59
C ALA A 130 5.80 -7.58 16.02
N LEU A 131 5.98 -6.44 15.35
CA LEU A 131 5.26 -5.20 15.64
C LEU A 131 3.76 -5.28 15.30
N THR A 132 3.39 -6.11 14.33
CA THR A 132 2.03 -6.22 13.79
C THR A 132 1.23 -7.41 14.33
N VAL A 133 1.86 -8.34 15.04
CA VAL A 133 1.20 -9.53 15.59
C VAL A 133 0.05 -9.16 16.55
N ASN A 134 -1.12 -9.74 16.32
CA ASN A 134 -2.34 -9.54 17.14
C ASN A 134 -2.84 -8.09 17.23
N GLN A 135 -2.47 -7.21 16.30
CA GLN A 135 -2.80 -5.77 16.38
C GLN A 135 -4.03 -5.32 15.57
N ARG A 136 -4.92 -6.23 15.13
CA ARG A 136 -6.02 -5.88 14.22
C ARG A 136 -6.90 -4.74 14.76
N THR A 137 -7.37 -4.86 15.99
CA THR A 137 -8.25 -3.87 16.63
C THR A 137 -7.54 -2.54 16.85
N LEU A 138 -6.28 -2.59 17.31
CA LEU A 138 -5.48 -1.38 17.54
C LEU A 138 -5.20 -0.62 16.23
N ALA A 139 -4.84 -1.35 15.17
CA ALA A 139 -4.62 -0.77 13.84
C ALA A 139 -5.90 -0.07 13.34
N MET A 140 -7.07 -0.69 13.48
CA MET A 140 -8.34 -0.05 13.10
C MET A 140 -8.62 1.22 13.90
N ALA A 141 -8.44 1.17 15.22
CA ALA A 141 -8.72 2.30 16.11
C ALA A 141 -7.79 3.49 15.82
N LEU A 142 -6.49 3.25 15.69
CA LEU A 142 -5.50 4.30 15.47
C LEU A 142 -5.52 4.85 14.05
N LEU A 143 -5.62 3.97 13.05
CA LEU A 143 -5.46 4.34 11.66
C LEU A 143 -6.76 4.80 11.01
N GLY A 144 -7.93 4.39 11.51
CA GLY A 144 -9.23 4.71 10.93
C GLY A 144 -9.43 6.20 10.59
N PRO A 145 -9.20 7.14 11.53
CA PRO A 145 -9.29 8.57 11.25
C PRO A 145 -8.31 9.05 10.16
N LEU A 146 -7.07 8.56 10.18
CA LEU A 146 -6.05 8.91 9.18
C LEU A 146 -6.41 8.34 7.80
N THR A 147 -6.90 7.11 7.73
CA THR A 147 -7.35 6.47 6.49
C THR A 147 -8.44 7.30 5.83
N ARG A 148 -9.45 7.75 6.59
CA ARG A 148 -10.52 8.61 6.04
C ARG A 148 -9.99 9.92 5.47
N LYS A 149 -9.04 10.57 6.15
CA LYS A 149 -8.41 11.82 5.67
C LYS A 149 -7.57 11.58 4.41
N LEU A 150 -6.72 10.56 4.40
CA LEU A 150 -5.84 10.25 3.27
C LEU A 150 -6.63 9.84 2.02
N LEU A 151 -7.75 9.13 2.21
CA LEU A 151 -8.60 8.68 1.12
C LEU A 151 -9.73 9.65 0.77
N ALA A 152 -9.86 10.78 1.47
CA ALA A 152 -10.88 11.79 1.17
C ALA A 152 -10.86 12.19 -0.32
N GLY A 153 -12.02 12.15 -0.98
CA GLY A 153 -12.14 12.42 -2.41
C GLY A 153 -11.80 11.25 -3.35
N CYS A 154 -11.50 10.05 -2.83
CA CYS A 154 -11.61 8.83 -3.61
C CYS A 154 -13.10 8.43 -3.66
N ARG A 155 -13.85 8.92 -4.63
CA ARG A 155 -15.21 8.40 -4.86
C ARG A 155 -15.08 6.98 -5.42
N SER A 156 -15.78 6.03 -4.81
CA SER A 156 -16.07 4.73 -5.41
C SER A 156 -16.79 4.97 -6.74
N ALA A 157 -16.20 4.51 -7.84
CA ALA A 157 -16.97 4.28 -9.05
C ALA A 157 -17.90 3.11 -8.75
N GLY A 158 -19.16 3.40 -8.47
CA GLY A 158 -20.17 2.40 -8.07
C GLY A 158 -20.98 2.88 -6.89
N GLY A 159 -21.93 3.78 -7.15
CA GLY A 159 -23.13 3.84 -6.34
C GLY A 159 -23.91 2.57 -6.63
N ILE A 160 -24.16 1.77 -5.60
CA ILE A 160 -25.23 0.78 -5.63
C ILE A 160 -26.48 1.63 -5.40
N GLU A 161 -27.24 1.85 -6.47
CA GLU A 161 -28.60 2.38 -6.36
C GLU A 161 -29.46 1.30 -5.69
N GLY A 162 -30.12 1.69 -4.60
CA GLY A 162 -31.20 0.96 -3.95
C GLY A 162 -32.37 1.93 -3.77
#